data_AF-A0A7S2PCE5-F1
#
_entry.id   AF-A0A7S2PCE5-F1
#
_cell.length_a   1.000
_cell.length_b   1.000
_cell.length_c   1.000
_cell.angle_alpha   90.00
_cell.angle_beta   90.00
_cell.angle_gamma   90.00
#
_symmetry.space_group_name_H-M   'P 1'
#
loop_
_entity.id
_entity.type
_entity.pdbx_description
1 polymer ?
#
loop_
_entity_poly.entity_id
_entity_poly.type
_entity_poly.pdbx_seq_one_letter_code
_entity_poly.pdbx_strand_id
1 'polypeptide(L)'
;MPSSAMCAEKLGVSLSLIIELVDPLRLALYIVMDLGWMLYWYTIANLAAIFALLIDVVYLFATWVDSSAGARAHTLCEVFWLAGVTIWMAGDFMCNNMQGPLIGSCGPPGQNFEDIATRVAIYVLGMGLLPLAAFYGACAVGLLSMLDSAEAPGCVRAVPSATSAKSKARGAADHGVPLVGGVLPEGLYVRLAMAPWILKDISWAYEVRSAVMVFGLMTVFIAGDSLRRFGGATMQAQLLWFIGNAVWAMCELVSWMALPGWRVVTGIVFALAACWAVLGSKDVLEAAGPVLRSKDIPEDGATAAERESILGRAAAEDKASRSVAQGSGSAGVNLQR
;
A
#
# COMPACT_ATOMS: atom_id res chain seq x y z
N MET A 1 -29.73 -28.68 -8.48
CA MET A 1 -29.64 -27.22 -8.27
C MET A 1 -28.50 -26.98 -7.30
N PRO A 2 -27.41 -26.30 -7.70
CA PRO A 2 -26.33 -26.01 -6.77
C PRO A 2 -26.88 -25.20 -5.59
N SER A 3 -26.56 -25.62 -4.37
CA SER A 3 -27.07 -24.96 -3.16
C SER A 3 -26.53 -23.52 -3.10
N SER A 4 -27.36 -22.58 -2.67
CA SER A 4 -26.98 -21.17 -2.46
C SER A 4 -25.75 -20.99 -1.56
N ALA A 5 -25.50 -21.96 -0.68
CA ALA A 5 -24.30 -22.03 0.17
C ALA A 5 -23.00 -22.17 -0.64
N MET A 6 -23.00 -22.98 -1.70
CA MET A 6 -21.80 -23.20 -2.53
C MET A 6 -21.42 -21.95 -3.35
N CYS A 7 -22.41 -21.11 -3.68
CA CYS A 7 -22.17 -19.84 -4.37
C CYS A 7 -21.59 -18.78 -3.43
N ALA A 8 -22.08 -18.73 -2.17
CA ALA A 8 -21.58 -17.82 -1.14
C ALA A 8 -20.12 -18.13 -0.75
N GLU A 9 -19.77 -19.40 -0.63
CA GLU A 9 -18.40 -19.82 -0.29
C GLU A 9 -17.39 -19.54 -1.43
N LYS A 10 -17.80 -19.77 -2.69
CA LYS A 10 -16.98 -19.39 -3.85
C LYS A 10 -16.78 -17.88 -3.95
N LEU A 11 -17.82 -17.09 -3.67
CA LEU A 11 -17.69 -15.62 -3.60
C LEU A 11 -16.74 -15.18 -2.48
N GLY A 12 -16.82 -15.80 -1.30
CA GLY A 12 -16.03 -15.42 -0.12
C GLY A 12 -14.52 -15.55 -0.33
N VAL A 13 -14.06 -16.62 -0.99
CA VAL A 13 -12.62 -16.82 -1.23
C VAL A 13 -12.10 -15.96 -2.39
N SER A 14 -12.92 -15.68 -3.40
CA SER A 14 -12.55 -14.70 -4.42
C SER A 14 -12.36 -13.31 -3.80
N LEU A 15 -13.21 -12.94 -2.85
CA LEU A 15 -13.13 -11.65 -2.17
C LEU A 15 -11.88 -11.52 -1.29
N SER A 16 -11.51 -12.58 -0.54
CA SER A 16 -10.30 -12.53 0.30
C SER A 16 -9.02 -12.38 -0.53
N LEU A 17 -8.91 -13.10 -1.65
CA LEU A 17 -7.78 -12.98 -2.56
C LEU A 17 -7.70 -11.58 -3.18
N ILE A 18 -8.85 -11.03 -3.58
CA ILE A 18 -8.93 -9.66 -4.12
C ILE A 18 -8.44 -8.67 -3.06
N ILE A 19 -8.88 -8.80 -1.80
CA ILE A 19 -8.45 -7.94 -0.70
C ILE A 19 -6.92 -8.04 -0.47
N GLU A 20 -6.34 -9.23 -0.52
CA GLU A 20 -4.88 -9.41 -0.35
C GLU A 20 -4.07 -8.78 -1.50
N LEU A 21 -4.60 -8.76 -2.72
CA LEU A 21 -3.98 -8.14 -3.88
C LEU A 21 -4.17 -6.63 -3.96
N VAL A 22 -5.17 -6.09 -3.24
CA VAL A 22 -5.51 -4.66 -3.27
C VAL A 22 -4.33 -3.82 -2.77
N ASP A 23 -3.70 -4.17 -1.65
CA ASP A 23 -2.62 -3.35 -1.06
C ASP A 23 -1.39 -3.16 -1.97
N PRO A 24 -0.77 -4.21 -2.52
CA PRO A 24 0.37 -4.02 -3.42
C PRO A 24 -0.02 -3.37 -4.75
N LEU A 25 -1.25 -3.60 -5.24
CA LEU A 25 -1.77 -2.94 -6.44
C LEU A 25 -1.97 -1.43 -6.21
N ARG A 26 -2.58 -1.05 -5.08
CA ARG A 26 -2.74 0.35 -4.66
C ARG A 26 -1.39 1.05 -4.60
N LEU A 27 -0.42 0.43 -3.91
CA LEU A 27 0.93 0.98 -3.80
C LEU A 27 1.61 1.14 -5.16
N ALA A 28 1.47 0.16 -6.06
CA ALA A 28 2.01 0.25 -7.41
C ALA A 28 1.38 1.44 -8.17
N LEU A 29 0.07 1.65 -8.05
CA LEU A 29 -0.60 2.79 -8.68
C LEU A 29 -0.17 4.13 -8.08
N TYR A 30 0.06 4.22 -6.77
CA TYR A 30 0.63 5.42 -6.14
C TYR A 30 2.01 5.76 -6.70
N ILE A 31 2.87 4.74 -6.84
CA ILE A 31 4.21 4.90 -7.41
C ILE A 31 4.13 5.35 -8.87
N VAL A 32 3.24 4.75 -9.68
CA VAL A 32 3.05 5.14 -11.09
C VAL A 32 2.49 6.55 -11.20
N MET A 33 1.56 6.93 -10.31
CA MET A 33 1.01 8.28 -10.22
C MET A 33 2.13 9.30 -9.96
N ASP A 34 2.89 9.13 -8.88
CA ASP A 34 3.95 10.08 -8.50
C ASP A 34 5.09 10.11 -9.52
N LEU A 35 5.49 8.95 -10.06
CA LEU A 35 6.50 8.89 -11.11
C LEU A 35 6.01 9.60 -12.38
N GLY A 36 4.76 9.38 -12.76
CA GLY A 36 4.12 10.08 -13.88
C GLY A 36 4.06 11.57 -13.64
N TRP A 37 3.69 12.02 -12.44
CA TRP A 37 3.64 13.43 -12.09
C TRP A 37 5.03 14.08 -12.13
N MET A 38 6.03 13.45 -11.51
CA MET A 38 7.42 13.91 -11.53
C MET A 38 8.01 14.00 -12.96
N LEU A 39 7.66 13.05 -13.84
CA LEU A 39 8.09 13.04 -15.26
C LEU A 39 7.23 13.94 -16.17
N TYR A 40 6.22 14.59 -15.61
CA TYR A 40 5.23 15.37 -16.33
C TYR A 40 4.45 14.56 -17.40
N TRP A 41 4.15 13.29 -17.11
CA TRP A 41 3.33 12.42 -17.96
C TRP A 41 1.87 12.44 -17.51
N TYR A 42 1.16 13.52 -17.86
CA TYR A 42 -0.23 13.79 -17.46
C TYR A 42 -1.16 12.58 -17.59
N THR A 43 -1.20 11.94 -18.76
CA THR A 43 -2.14 10.84 -19.01
C THR A 43 -1.88 9.64 -18.10
N ILE A 44 -0.61 9.27 -17.91
CA ILE A 44 -0.24 8.13 -17.06
C ILE A 44 -0.53 8.46 -15.60
N ALA A 45 -0.11 9.64 -15.14
CA ALA A 45 -0.30 10.07 -13.77
C ALA A 45 -1.78 10.14 -13.38
N ASN A 46 -2.62 10.78 -14.20
CA ASN A 46 -4.05 10.91 -13.93
C ASN A 46 -4.80 9.57 -14.00
N LEU A 47 -4.49 8.72 -14.99
CA LEU A 47 -5.12 7.40 -15.06
C LEU A 47 -4.76 6.57 -13.82
N ALA A 48 -3.49 6.57 -13.41
CA ALA A 48 -3.06 5.87 -12.21
C ALA A 48 -3.75 6.39 -10.94
N ALA A 49 -3.84 7.71 -10.78
CA ALA A 49 -4.54 8.36 -9.67
C ALA A 49 -6.02 7.99 -9.62
N ILE A 50 -6.72 8.05 -10.75
CA ILE A 50 -8.14 7.71 -10.85
C ILE A 50 -8.37 6.23 -10.52
N PHE A 51 -7.57 5.33 -11.08
CA PHE A 51 -7.69 3.90 -10.78
C PHE A 51 -7.41 3.61 -9.31
N ALA A 52 -6.39 4.24 -8.73
CA ALA A 52 -6.09 4.10 -7.31
C ALA A 52 -7.26 4.60 -6.45
N LEU A 53 -7.84 5.75 -6.79
CA LEU A 53 -9.00 6.31 -6.07
C LEU A 53 -10.23 5.40 -6.17
N LEU A 54 -10.50 4.85 -7.36
CA LEU A 54 -11.58 3.89 -7.54
C LEU A 54 -11.37 2.64 -6.69
N ILE A 55 -10.15 2.10 -6.64
CA ILE A 55 -9.81 0.94 -5.81
C ILE A 55 -10.01 1.27 -4.34
N ASP A 56 -9.54 2.42 -3.86
CA ASP A 56 -9.66 2.83 -2.46
C ASP A 56 -11.13 3.00 -2.04
N VAL A 57 -11.95 3.60 -2.92
CA VAL A 57 -13.39 3.77 -2.69
C VAL A 57 -14.10 2.41 -2.67
N VAL A 58 -13.81 1.53 -3.64
CA VAL A 58 -14.40 0.19 -3.68
C VAL A 58 -13.98 -0.62 -2.46
N TYR A 59 -12.70 -0.56 -2.07
CA TYR A 59 -12.17 -1.24 -0.89
C TYR A 59 -12.84 -0.72 0.39
N LEU A 60 -12.99 0.60 0.52
CA LEU A 60 -13.69 1.23 1.63
C LEU A 60 -15.11 0.69 1.78
N PHE A 61 -15.88 0.67 0.69
CA PHE A 61 -17.26 0.17 0.72
C PHE A 61 -17.34 -1.33 0.97
N ALA A 62 -16.47 -2.11 0.33
CA ALA A 62 -16.44 -3.57 0.47
C ALA A 62 -16.11 -4.01 1.90
N THR A 63 -15.28 -3.24 2.61
CA THR A 63 -14.82 -3.58 3.97
C THR A 63 -15.51 -2.76 5.05
N TRP A 64 -16.43 -1.85 4.72
CA TRP A 64 -16.96 -0.87 5.67
C TRP A 64 -17.62 -1.50 6.91
N VAL A 65 -18.46 -2.52 6.69
CA VAL A 65 -19.23 -3.18 7.76
C VAL A 65 -18.33 -3.99 8.68
N ASP A 66 -17.35 -4.69 8.10
CA ASP A 66 -16.46 -5.61 8.82
C ASP A 66 -15.21 -4.91 9.38
N SER A 67 -14.95 -3.68 8.98
CA SER A 67 -13.79 -2.91 9.43
C SER A 67 -14.00 -2.29 10.79
N SER A 68 -12.95 -2.31 11.59
CA SER A 68 -12.88 -1.54 12.83
C SER A 68 -13.03 -0.03 12.60
N ALA A 69 -13.41 0.71 13.65
CA ALA A 69 -13.54 2.16 13.57
C ALA A 69 -12.22 2.84 13.16
N GLY A 70 -11.09 2.35 13.68
CA GLY A 70 -9.77 2.84 13.30
C GLY A 70 -9.44 2.56 11.84
N ALA A 71 -9.69 1.34 11.36
CA ALA A 71 -9.49 0.99 9.96
C ALA A 71 -10.33 1.89 9.03
N ARG A 72 -11.62 2.10 9.36
CA ARG A 72 -12.49 3.02 8.62
C ARG A 72 -11.97 4.45 8.59
N ALA A 73 -11.52 4.98 9.73
CA ALA A 73 -11.00 6.34 9.82
C ALA A 73 -9.75 6.52 8.94
N HIS A 74 -8.84 5.54 8.95
CA HIS A 74 -7.64 5.56 8.10
C HIS A 74 -7.95 5.37 6.62
N THR A 75 -8.82 4.42 6.25
CA THR A 75 -9.20 4.23 4.84
C THR A 75 -9.92 5.46 4.28
N LEU A 76 -10.79 6.11 5.08
CA LEU A 76 -11.38 7.40 4.68
C LEU A 76 -10.32 8.48 4.47
N CYS A 77 -9.36 8.57 5.40
CA CYS A 77 -8.24 9.50 5.32
C CYS A 77 -7.42 9.30 4.03
N GLU A 78 -7.13 8.05 3.66
CA GLU A 78 -6.47 7.67 2.40
C GLU A 78 -7.28 8.09 1.17
N VAL A 79 -8.60 7.87 1.16
CA VAL A 79 -9.49 8.30 0.06
C VAL A 79 -9.46 9.82 -0.11
N PHE A 80 -9.58 10.58 0.98
CA PHE A 80 -9.53 12.05 0.93
C PHE A 80 -8.15 12.56 0.51
N TRP A 81 -7.08 11.93 1.00
CA TRP A 81 -5.72 12.24 0.56
C TRP A 81 -5.57 12.11 -0.95
N LEU A 82 -5.94 10.94 -1.48
CA LEU A 82 -5.77 10.63 -2.89
C LEU A 82 -6.66 11.49 -3.78
N ALA A 83 -7.88 11.80 -3.34
CA ALA A 83 -8.76 12.75 -4.02
C ALA A 83 -8.14 14.15 -4.07
N GLY A 84 -7.59 14.62 -2.95
CA GLY A 84 -6.90 15.92 -2.85
C GLY A 84 -5.68 15.99 -3.76
N VAL A 85 -4.81 14.97 -3.72
CA VAL A 85 -3.62 14.87 -4.59
C VAL A 85 -4.02 14.81 -6.06
N THR A 86 -5.07 14.07 -6.42
CA THR A 86 -5.55 14.00 -7.80
C THR A 86 -6.01 15.37 -8.31
N ILE A 87 -6.76 16.12 -7.50
CA ILE A 87 -7.22 17.48 -7.85
C ILE A 87 -6.01 18.42 -7.99
N TRP A 88 -5.07 18.35 -7.06
CA TRP A 88 -3.87 19.19 -7.07
C TRP A 88 -3.02 18.93 -8.32
N MET A 89 -2.68 17.68 -8.57
CA MET A 89 -1.94 17.23 -9.74
C MET A 89 -2.62 17.65 -11.05
N ALA A 90 -3.94 17.49 -11.15
CA ALA A 90 -4.69 17.93 -12.33
C ALA A 90 -4.61 19.45 -12.53
N GLY A 91 -4.69 20.24 -11.46
CA GLY A 91 -4.49 21.69 -11.48
C GLY A 91 -3.09 22.07 -11.97
N ASP A 92 -2.08 21.45 -11.39
CA ASP A 92 -0.66 21.65 -11.73
C ASP A 92 -0.41 21.39 -13.22
N PHE A 93 -0.86 20.24 -13.73
CA PHE A 93 -0.71 19.89 -15.15
C PHE A 93 -1.44 20.81 -16.13
N MET A 94 -2.61 21.31 -15.75
CA MET A 94 -3.39 22.19 -16.62
C MET A 94 -2.75 23.58 -16.75
N CYS A 95 -2.12 24.08 -15.68
CA CYS A 95 -1.57 25.45 -15.63
C CYS A 95 -0.08 25.52 -15.97
N ASN A 96 0.71 24.51 -15.60
CA ASN A 96 2.07 24.37 -16.07
C ASN A 96 2.04 23.96 -17.53
N ASN A 97 2.07 24.95 -18.43
CA ASN A 97 2.16 24.83 -19.88
C ASN A 97 3.14 23.70 -20.26
N MET A 98 2.61 22.49 -20.42
CA MET A 98 3.36 21.39 -20.98
C MET A 98 3.54 21.71 -22.46
N GLN A 99 4.58 22.48 -22.77
CA GLN A 99 5.10 22.70 -24.12
C GLN A 99 5.75 21.40 -24.67
N GLY A 100 5.19 20.24 -24.34
CA GLY A 100 5.51 18.99 -25.01
C GLY A 100 4.76 18.95 -26.34
N PRO A 101 5.40 18.56 -27.46
CA PRO A 101 4.80 18.58 -28.80
C PRO A 101 3.70 17.51 -29.02
N LEU A 102 3.29 16.79 -27.98
CA LEU A 102 2.43 15.62 -28.12
C LEU A 102 1.15 15.79 -27.30
N ILE A 103 0.04 15.92 -28.03
CA ILE A 103 -1.36 15.85 -27.60
C ILE A 103 -1.94 17.21 -27.16
N GLY A 104 -2.60 17.86 -28.13
CA GLY A 104 -3.74 18.76 -27.93
C GLY A 104 -3.64 19.74 -26.76
N SER A 105 -2.90 20.82 -26.97
CA SER A 105 -2.89 21.98 -26.06
C SER A 105 -4.30 22.58 -26.01
N CYS A 106 -5.11 22.18 -25.02
CA CYS A 106 -6.12 23.07 -24.48
C CYS A 106 -5.32 24.24 -23.89
N GLY A 107 -5.39 25.42 -24.52
CA GLY A 107 -4.59 26.57 -24.13
C GLY A 107 -4.70 26.86 -22.63
N PRO A 108 -3.70 27.54 -22.04
CA PRO A 108 -3.55 27.62 -20.60
C PRO A 108 -4.82 28.20 -19.95
N PRO A 109 -5.49 27.46 -19.06
CA PRO A 109 -6.37 28.09 -18.10
C PRO A 109 -5.52 29.11 -17.33
N GLY A 110 -6.02 30.35 -17.20
CA GLY A 110 -5.28 31.41 -16.52
C GLY A 110 -4.89 31.01 -15.09
N GLN A 111 -3.90 31.70 -14.51
CA GLN A 111 -3.35 31.45 -13.15
C GLN A 111 -4.41 31.22 -12.06
N ASN A 112 -5.60 31.82 -12.22
CA ASN A 112 -6.74 31.61 -11.34
C ASN A 112 -7.16 30.13 -11.19
N PHE A 113 -6.98 29.28 -12.20
CA PHE A 113 -7.39 27.87 -12.13
C PHE A 113 -6.47 27.06 -11.22
N GLU A 114 -5.16 27.26 -11.32
CA GLU A 114 -4.16 26.62 -10.45
C GLU A 114 -4.41 26.96 -8.98
N ASP A 115 -4.65 28.24 -8.70
CA ASP A 115 -4.97 28.73 -7.36
C ASP A 115 -6.25 28.08 -6.80
N ILE A 116 -7.28 27.95 -7.63
CA ILE A 116 -8.54 27.32 -7.24
C ILE A 116 -8.32 25.82 -6.97
N ALA A 117 -7.67 25.11 -7.89
CA ALA A 117 -7.41 23.68 -7.76
C ALA A 117 -6.57 23.39 -6.50
N THR A 118 -5.51 24.16 -6.26
CA THR A 118 -4.65 24.03 -5.07
C THR A 118 -5.45 24.27 -3.78
N ARG A 119 -6.29 25.32 -3.73
CA ARG A 119 -7.15 25.58 -2.56
C ARG A 119 -8.14 24.45 -2.32
N VAL A 120 -8.81 23.96 -3.37
CA VAL A 120 -9.76 22.85 -3.26
C VAL A 120 -9.04 21.59 -2.78
N ALA A 121 -7.87 21.29 -3.34
CA ALA A 121 -7.06 20.15 -2.91
C ALA A 121 -6.71 20.25 -1.42
N ILE A 122 -6.21 21.40 -0.94
CA ILE A 122 -5.89 21.61 0.47
C ILE A 122 -7.12 21.38 1.37
N TYR A 123 -8.30 21.87 0.98
CA TYR A 123 -9.53 21.61 1.74
C TYR A 123 -9.85 20.11 1.78
N VAL A 124 -9.77 19.41 0.65
CA VAL A 124 -10.04 17.97 0.57
C VAL A 124 -9.04 17.16 1.41
N LEU A 125 -7.74 17.51 1.35
CA LEU A 125 -6.69 16.94 2.20
C LEU A 125 -6.98 17.16 3.69
N GLY A 126 -7.34 18.39 4.08
CA GLY A 126 -7.69 18.74 5.45
C GLY A 126 -8.90 17.99 5.99
N MET A 127 -9.92 17.76 5.15
CA MET A 127 -11.08 16.93 5.49
C MET A 127 -10.69 15.49 5.80
N GLY A 128 -9.65 14.95 5.15
CA GLY A 128 -9.11 13.61 5.44
C GLY A 128 -8.53 13.47 6.85
N LEU A 129 -8.06 14.56 7.47
CA LEU A 129 -7.56 14.54 8.84
C LEU A 129 -8.67 14.50 9.90
N LEU A 130 -9.91 14.90 9.56
CA LEU A 130 -11.02 14.94 10.51
C LEU A 130 -11.43 13.56 11.03
N PRO A 131 -11.59 12.50 10.20
CA PRO A 131 -11.84 11.14 10.68
C PRO A 131 -10.76 10.64 11.65
N LEU A 132 -9.48 10.92 11.36
CA LEU A 132 -8.38 10.53 12.24
C LEU A 132 -8.44 11.29 13.58
N ALA A 133 -8.63 12.60 13.54
CA ALA A 133 -8.73 13.42 14.75
C ALA A 133 -9.93 12.99 15.62
N ALA A 134 -11.07 12.69 15.00
CA ALA A 134 -12.25 12.19 15.69
C ALA A 134 -12.00 10.81 16.33
N PHE A 135 -11.38 9.88 15.60
CA PHE A 135 -11.06 8.54 16.11
C PHE A 135 -10.07 8.60 17.29
N TYR A 136 -8.91 9.23 17.10
CA TYR A 136 -7.90 9.32 18.16
C TYR A 136 -8.35 10.18 19.33
N GLY A 137 -9.15 11.22 19.08
CA GLY A 137 -9.81 12.01 20.12
C GLY A 137 -10.76 11.17 20.97
N ALA A 138 -11.64 10.38 20.32
CA ALA A 138 -12.55 9.46 21.00
C ALA A 138 -11.81 8.38 21.82
N CYS A 139 -10.69 7.85 21.31
CA CYS A 139 -9.84 6.95 22.08
C CYS A 139 -9.20 7.65 23.28
N ALA A 140 -8.72 8.89 23.13
CA ALA A 140 -8.07 9.65 24.19
C ALA A 140 -9.03 9.97 25.36
N VAL A 141 -10.32 10.20 25.07
CA VAL A 141 -11.35 10.43 26.10
C VAL A 141 -12.01 9.14 26.62
N GLY A 142 -11.56 7.97 26.15
CA GLY A 142 -12.09 6.66 26.59
C GLY A 142 -13.47 6.31 26.02
N LEU A 143 -13.95 6.99 24.99
CA LEU A 143 -15.21 6.66 24.29
C LEU A 143 -15.08 5.44 23.38
N LEU A 144 -13.87 5.18 22.87
CA LEU A 144 -13.55 4.02 22.04
C LEU A 144 -12.33 3.29 22.62
N SER A 145 -12.41 1.96 22.71
CA SER A 145 -11.26 1.12 23.00
C SER A 145 -10.39 0.98 21.75
N MET A 146 -9.08 1.24 21.88
CA MET A 146 -8.13 0.94 20.80
C MET A 146 -8.03 -0.56 20.51
N LEU A 147 -8.31 -1.41 21.51
CA LEU A 147 -8.23 -2.87 21.39
C LEU A 147 -9.40 -3.43 20.59
N ASP A 148 -10.61 -2.94 20.84
CA ASP A 148 -11.81 -3.33 20.07
C ASP A 148 -11.72 -2.84 18.61
N SER A 149 -10.82 -1.89 18.36
CA SER A 149 -10.54 -1.37 17.02
C SER A 149 -9.46 -2.16 16.26
N ALA A 150 -8.92 -3.23 16.83
CA ALA A 150 -7.87 -4.03 16.21
C ALA A 150 -8.38 -5.19 15.34
N GLU A 151 -9.60 -5.66 15.59
CA GLU A 151 -10.20 -6.80 14.90
C GLU A 151 -10.86 -6.35 13.59
N ALA A 152 -10.07 -6.10 12.56
CA ALA A 152 -10.57 -6.05 11.19
C ALA A 152 -10.04 -7.28 10.42
N PRO A 153 -10.92 -8.16 9.91
CA PRO A 153 -10.52 -9.30 9.09
C PRO A 153 -10.03 -8.77 7.74
N GLY A 154 -8.72 -8.74 7.55
CA GLY A 154 -8.11 -8.25 6.30
C GLY A 154 -6.94 -7.30 6.49
N CYS A 155 -6.63 -6.89 7.72
CA CYS A 155 -5.34 -6.27 7.99
C CYS A 155 -4.28 -7.36 7.86
N VAL A 156 -3.53 -7.29 6.75
CA VAL A 156 -2.38 -8.12 6.38
C VAL A 156 -1.77 -8.75 7.61
N ARG A 157 -2.16 -10.01 7.85
CA ARG A 157 -1.30 -10.93 8.58
C ARG A 157 -0.10 -11.02 7.66
N ALA A 158 0.94 -10.22 7.90
CA ALA A 158 2.21 -10.36 7.20
C ALA A 158 2.47 -11.86 7.23
N VAL A 159 2.37 -12.51 6.07
CA VAL A 159 2.52 -13.96 5.97
C VAL A 159 3.82 -14.19 6.71
N PRO A 160 3.82 -14.87 7.87
CA PRO A 160 5.03 -14.99 8.64
C PRO A 160 5.97 -15.70 7.70
N SER A 161 6.97 -14.96 7.19
CA SER A 161 8.01 -15.55 6.38
C SER A 161 8.46 -16.78 7.15
N ALA A 162 8.59 -17.92 6.49
CA ALA A 162 8.84 -19.22 7.14
C ALA A 162 10.10 -19.23 8.04
N THR A 163 10.88 -18.15 8.03
CA THR A 163 11.98 -17.82 8.95
C THR A 163 11.52 -17.38 10.36
N SER A 164 10.28 -16.92 10.55
CA SER A 164 9.68 -16.60 11.86
C SER A 164 9.02 -17.81 12.55
N ALA A 165 9.37 -19.03 12.14
CA ALA A 165 8.97 -20.24 12.87
C ALA A 165 9.80 -20.44 14.16
N LYS A 166 10.89 -19.70 14.37
CA LYS A 166 11.80 -19.89 15.51
C LYS A 166 11.45 -19.09 16.77
N SER A 167 10.47 -18.18 16.71
CA SER A 167 10.04 -17.38 17.88
C SER A 167 8.82 -17.94 18.62
N LYS A 168 8.35 -19.14 18.27
CA LYS A 168 7.08 -19.70 18.79
C LYS A 168 7.20 -20.64 20.00
N ALA A 169 8.34 -20.65 20.69
CA ALA A 169 8.62 -21.61 21.78
C ALA A 169 8.70 -21.01 23.20
N ARG A 170 8.21 -19.77 23.43
CA ARG A 170 8.12 -19.22 24.79
C ARG A 170 6.77 -18.52 25.00
N GLY A 171 5.90 -19.16 25.76
CA GLY A 171 4.78 -18.52 26.44
C GLY A 171 3.43 -18.65 25.73
N ALA A 172 2.83 -19.83 25.82
CA ALA A 172 1.38 -19.95 25.77
C ALA A 172 0.81 -19.37 27.08
N ALA A 173 0.58 -18.06 27.13
CA ALA A 173 -0.27 -17.38 28.10
C ALA A 173 -0.64 -16.00 27.54
N ASP A 174 -1.94 -15.79 27.36
CA ASP A 174 -2.64 -14.59 26.89
C ASP A 174 -2.68 -14.35 25.36
N HIS A 175 -3.84 -14.65 24.77
CA HIS A 175 -4.14 -14.49 23.34
C HIS A 175 -4.40 -13.02 22.94
N GLY A 176 -3.69 -12.08 23.55
CA GLY A 176 -3.83 -10.64 23.25
C GLY A 176 -3.36 -10.32 21.83
N VAL A 177 -4.08 -9.41 21.16
CA VAL A 177 -3.62 -8.79 19.92
C VAL A 177 -2.23 -8.18 20.16
N PRO A 178 -1.24 -8.41 19.29
CA PRO A 178 0.09 -7.82 19.48
C PRO A 178 -0.01 -6.29 19.43
N LEU A 179 0.53 -5.64 20.48
CA LEU A 179 0.53 -4.18 20.63
C LEU A 179 1.92 -3.60 20.45
N VAL A 180 2.04 -2.60 19.57
CA VAL A 180 3.22 -1.77 19.43
C VAL A 180 3.26 -0.76 20.58
N GLY A 181 4.34 -0.82 21.36
CA GLY A 181 4.51 0.04 22.53
C GLY A 181 3.48 -0.20 23.64
N GLY A 182 2.80 -1.35 23.63
CA GLY A 182 1.76 -1.68 24.62
C GLY A 182 0.44 -0.91 24.47
N VAL A 183 0.30 -0.09 23.43
CA VAL A 183 -0.88 0.79 23.26
C VAL A 183 -1.56 0.56 21.91
N LEU A 184 -0.79 0.42 20.83
CA LEU A 184 -1.35 0.48 19.48
C LEU A 184 -1.36 -0.89 18.79
N PRO A 185 -2.48 -1.34 18.21
CA PRO A 185 -2.50 -2.54 17.37
C PRO A 185 -1.57 -2.41 16.17
N GLU A 186 -0.89 -3.51 15.80
CA GLU A 186 0.07 -3.54 14.67
C GLU A 186 -0.53 -2.99 13.37
N GLY A 187 -1.77 -3.40 13.03
CA GLY A 187 -2.47 -2.96 11.83
C GLY A 187 -2.76 -1.45 11.78
N LEU A 188 -2.97 -0.81 12.93
CA LEU A 188 -3.16 0.64 13.02
C LEU A 188 -1.81 1.37 13.02
N TYR A 189 -0.74 0.72 13.49
CA TYR A 189 0.57 1.36 13.62
C TYR A 189 1.16 1.73 12.26
N VAL A 190 1.08 0.82 11.29
CA VAL A 190 1.56 1.09 9.91
C VAL A 190 0.83 2.29 9.30
N ARG A 191 -0.47 2.43 9.58
CA ARG A 191 -1.32 3.50 9.05
C ARG A 191 -1.10 4.87 9.73
N LEU A 192 -0.42 4.92 10.89
CA LEU A 192 -0.08 6.20 11.54
C LEU A 192 0.76 7.12 10.66
N ALA A 193 1.51 6.57 9.70
CA ALA A 193 2.29 7.33 8.73
C ALA A 193 1.42 8.29 7.89
N MET A 194 0.12 8.03 7.78
CA MET A 194 -0.81 8.77 6.93
C MET A 194 -1.04 10.22 7.39
N ALA A 195 -1.14 10.45 8.70
CA ALA A 195 -1.35 11.81 9.22
C ALA A 195 -0.19 12.78 8.91
N PRO A 196 1.09 12.47 9.26
CA PRO A 196 2.19 13.32 8.85
C PRO A 196 2.33 13.38 7.33
N TRP A 197 1.97 12.33 6.60
CA TRP A 197 2.00 12.34 5.14
C TRP A 197 1.07 13.40 4.51
N ILE A 198 -0.19 13.47 4.95
CA ILE A 198 -1.12 14.51 4.49
C ILE A 198 -0.64 15.90 4.90
N LEU A 199 -0.14 16.05 6.13
CA LEU A 199 0.39 17.32 6.60
C LEU A 199 1.59 17.79 5.77
N LYS A 200 2.44 16.86 5.30
CA LYS A 200 3.49 17.15 4.31
C LYS A 200 2.89 17.67 3.01
N ASP A 201 1.86 17.03 2.44
CA ASP A 201 1.25 17.49 1.18
C ASP A 201 0.58 18.86 1.31
N ILE A 202 -0.15 19.11 2.39
CA ILE A 202 -0.72 20.43 2.68
C ILE A 202 0.40 21.47 2.78
N SER A 203 1.49 21.15 3.50
CA SER A 203 2.63 22.05 3.64
C SER A 203 3.37 22.26 2.32
N TRP A 204 3.42 21.26 1.45
CA TRP A 204 4.01 21.34 0.11
C TRP A 204 3.18 22.26 -0.78
N ALA A 205 1.85 22.13 -0.76
CA ALA A 205 0.93 23.01 -1.47
C ALA A 205 0.99 24.48 -0.97
N TYR A 206 1.32 24.71 0.31
CA TYR A 206 1.60 26.05 0.85
C TYR A 206 3.07 26.49 0.73
N GLU A 207 3.92 25.68 0.11
CA GLU A 207 5.37 25.92 -0.04
C GLU A 207 6.17 26.09 1.27
N VAL A 208 5.68 25.52 2.37
CA VAL A 208 6.32 25.61 3.70
C VAL A 208 7.41 24.54 3.84
N ARG A 209 8.60 24.86 3.33
CA ARG A 209 9.80 23.98 3.31
C ARG A 209 10.09 23.23 4.61
N SER A 210 10.12 23.94 5.74
CA SER A 210 10.47 23.35 7.04
C SER A 210 9.44 22.31 7.47
N ALA A 211 8.15 22.57 7.24
CA ALA A 211 7.08 21.65 7.56
C ALA A 211 7.10 20.40 6.67
N VAL A 212 7.33 20.56 5.35
CA VAL A 212 7.53 19.43 4.41
C VAL A 212 8.65 18.51 4.90
N MET A 213 9.80 19.09 5.31
CA MET A 213 10.92 18.31 5.80
C MET A 213 10.59 17.57 7.10
N VAL A 214 9.98 18.25 8.08
CA VAL A 214 9.63 17.65 9.38
C VAL A 214 8.65 16.50 9.19
N PHE A 215 7.55 16.74 8.47
CA PHE A 215 6.51 15.73 8.27
C PHE A 215 6.98 14.58 7.36
N GLY A 216 7.73 14.87 6.30
CA GLY A 216 8.33 13.85 5.45
C GLY A 216 9.29 12.93 6.23
N LEU A 217 10.17 13.50 7.07
CA LEU A 217 11.05 12.71 7.94
C LEU A 217 10.24 11.87 8.94
N MET A 218 9.22 12.44 9.59
CA MET A 218 8.35 11.68 10.50
C MET A 218 7.72 10.46 9.81
N THR A 219 7.19 10.64 8.59
CA THR A 219 6.63 9.53 7.80
C THR A 219 7.68 8.47 7.49
N VAL A 220 8.87 8.87 7.05
CA VAL A 220 9.98 7.93 6.76
C VAL A 220 10.41 7.17 8.01
N PHE A 221 10.47 7.81 9.18
CA PHE A 221 10.80 7.15 10.44
C PHE A 221 9.74 6.12 10.85
N ILE A 222 8.46 6.46 10.75
CA ILE A 222 7.35 5.53 11.08
C ILE A 222 7.36 4.34 10.11
N ALA A 223 7.54 4.59 8.82
CA ALA A 223 7.63 3.54 7.81
C ALA A 223 8.88 2.66 8.00
N GLY A 224 10.01 3.25 8.35
CA GLY A 224 11.26 2.54 8.66
C GLY A 224 11.14 1.65 9.89
N ASP A 225 10.51 2.14 10.98
CA ASP A 225 10.25 1.30 12.15
C ASP A 225 9.23 0.20 11.85
N SER A 226 8.21 0.49 11.04
CA SER A 226 7.24 -0.50 10.56
C SER A 226 7.92 -1.60 9.75
N LEU A 227 8.80 -1.25 8.80
CA LEU A 227 9.58 -2.20 8.03
C LEU A 227 10.49 -3.05 8.94
N ARG A 228 11.16 -2.44 9.91
CA ARG A 228 12.02 -3.15 10.87
C ARG A 228 11.25 -4.18 11.69
N ARG A 229 9.99 -3.91 12.03
CA ARG A 229 9.14 -4.79 12.85
C ARG A 229 8.47 -5.89 12.03
N PHE A 230 7.87 -5.53 10.91
CA PHE A 230 6.99 -6.42 10.14
C PHE A 230 7.67 -7.03 8.92
N GLY A 231 8.70 -6.37 8.38
CA GLY A 231 9.36 -6.79 7.15
C GLY A 231 8.43 -6.76 5.92
N GLY A 232 8.83 -7.47 4.87
CA GLY A 232 8.03 -7.66 3.66
C GLY A 232 8.36 -6.69 2.52
N ALA A 233 8.25 -7.19 1.28
CA ALA A 233 8.55 -6.43 0.07
C ALA A 233 7.63 -5.20 -0.10
N THR A 234 6.35 -5.32 0.25
CA THR A 234 5.39 -4.20 0.20
C THR A 234 5.80 -3.05 1.13
N MET A 235 6.26 -3.35 2.36
CA MET A 235 6.75 -2.33 3.30
C MET A 235 8.05 -1.67 2.80
N GLN A 236 8.92 -2.43 2.14
CA GLN A 236 10.13 -1.88 1.51
C GLN A 236 9.78 -0.93 0.37
N ALA A 237 8.85 -1.32 -0.50
CA ALA A 237 8.34 -0.48 -1.58
C ALA A 237 7.71 0.81 -1.03
N GLN A 238 6.91 0.70 0.04
CA GLN A 238 6.26 1.85 0.67
C GLN A 238 7.29 2.81 1.29
N LEU A 239 8.32 2.29 1.96
CA LEU A 239 9.40 3.11 2.51
C LEU A 239 10.16 3.85 1.39
N LEU A 240 10.52 3.14 0.31
CA LEU A 240 11.21 3.75 -0.84
C LEU A 240 10.35 4.81 -1.50
N TRP A 241 9.04 4.56 -1.64
CA TRP A 241 8.08 5.53 -2.15
C TRP A 241 8.03 6.80 -1.28
N PHE A 242 7.91 6.65 0.05
CA PHE A 242 7.93 7.80 0.97
C PHE A 242 9.24 8.60 0.89
N ILE A 243 10.39 7.93 0.81
CA ILE A 243 11.70 8.59 0.65
C ILE A 243 11.74 9.35 -0.68
N GLY A 244 11.36 8.71 -1.78
CA GLY A 244 11.37 9.31 -3.12
C GLY A 244 10.53 10.58 -3.19
N ASN A 245 9.29 10.52 -2.68
CA ASN A 245 8.38 11.67 -2.67
C ASN A 245 8.86 12.80 -1.74
N ALA A 246 9.41 12.48 -0.56
CA ALA A 246 9.98 13.49 0.33
C ALA A 246 11.18 14.21 -0.31
N VAL A 247 12.07 13.46 -0.99
CA VAL A 247 13.18 14.03 -1.76
C VAL A 247 12.65 14.88 -2.91
N TRP A 248 11.64 14.40 -3.64
CA TRP A 248 11.01 15.13 -4.72
C TRP A 248 10.44 16.48 -4.26
N ALA A 249 9.61 16.48 -3.21
CA ALA A 249 9.01 17.70 -2.67
C ALA A 249 10.06 18.73 -2.26
N MET A 250 11.15 18.28 -1.61
CA MET A 250 12.26 19.16 -1.26
C MET A 250 12.98 19.71 -2.50
N CYS A 251 13.16 18.91 -3.55
CA CYS A 251 13.79 19.37 -4.78
C CYS A 251 12.99 20.48 -5.48
N GLU A 252 11.66 20.39 -5.45
CA GLU A 252 10.80 21.46 -5.97
C GLU A 252 10.91 22.74 -5.13
N LEU A 253 10.75 22.63 -3.81
CA LEU A 253 10.65 23.79 -2.94
C LEU A 253 11.96 24.58 -2.79
N VAL A 254 13.12 23.92 -2.90
CA VAL A 254 14.43 24.58 -2.84
C VAL A 254 14.88 25.02 -4.25
N SER A 255 14.05 24.81 -5.27
CA SER A 255 14.38 25.08 -6.68
C SER A 255 15.65 24.34 -7.14
N TRP A 256 16.03 23.27 -6.46
CA TRP A 256 17.14 22.38 -6.83
C TRP A 256 16.85 21.58 -8.09
N MET A 257 15.61 21.62 -8.59
CA MET A 257 15.26 21.12 -9.91
C MET A 257 15.99 21.82 -11.07
N ALA A 258 16.70 22.92 -10.83
CA ALA A 258 17.69 23.43 -11.77
C ALA A 258 18.84 22.43 -12.04
N LEU A 259 19.05 21.44 -11.16
CA LEU A 259 20.04 20.37 -11.32
C LEU A 259 19.35 19.08 -11.79
N PRO A 260 19.54 18.66 -13.06
CA PRO A 260 18.90 17.46 -13.61
C PRO A 260 19.15 16.18 -12.81
N GLY A 261 20.28 16.11 -12.10
CA GLY A 261 20.68 14.94 -11.31
C GLY A 261 19.69 14.55 -10.23
N TRP A 262 19.03 15.50 -9.58
CA TRP A 262 18.08 15.18 -8.50
C TRP A 262 16.80 14.51 -9.02
N ARG A 263 16.28 14.93 -10.18
CA ARG A 263 15.15 14.26 -10.84
C ARG A 263 15.49 12.82 -11.22
N VAL A 264 16.72 12.58 -11.68
CA VAL A 264 17.21 11.23 -11.99
C VAL A 264 17.27 10.37 -10.71
N VAL A 265 17.81 10.90 -9.62
CA VAL A 265 17.87 10.18 -8.32
C VAL A 265 16.47 9.81 -7.84
N THR A 266 15.54 10.77 -7.82
CA THR A 266 14.14 10.52 -7.44
C THR A 266 13.48 9.48 -8.34
N GLY A 267 13.66 9.59 -9.67
CA GLY A 267 13.14 8.62 -10.62
C GLY A 267 13.68 7.20 -10.39
N ILE A 268 14.98 7.06 -10.08
CA ILE A 268 15.59 5.77 -9.72
C ILE A 268 14.95 5.21 -8.43
N VAL A 269 14.73 6.04 -7.42
CA VAL A 269 14.09 5.61 -6.16
C VAL A 269 12.67 5.10 -6.43
N PHE A 270 11.88 5.81 -7.24
CA PHE A 270 10.55 5.36 -7.63
C PHE A 270 10.57 4.07 -8.47
N ALA A 271 11.52 3.94 -9.40
CA ALA A 271 11.68 2.70 -10.18
C ALA A 271 11.99 1.49 -9.28
N LEU A 272 12.90 1.67 -8.30
CA LEU A 272 13.19 0.63 -7.31
C LEU A 272 11.96 0.31 -6.46
N ALA A 273 11.21 1.32 -6.01
CA ALA A 273 9.97 1.13 -5.27
C ALA A 273 8.95 0.30 -6.08
N ALA A 274 8.78 0.61 -7.38
CA ALA A 274 7.90 -0.12 -8.28
C ALA A 274 8.33 -1.59 -8.43
N CYS A 275 9.64 -1.86 -8.60
CA CYS A 275 10.16 -3.22 -8.65
C CYS A 275 9.82 -4.00 -7.38
N TRP A 276 10.01 -3.40 -6.20
CA TRP A 276 9.67 -4.04 -4.93
C TRP A 276 8.16 -4.26 -4.74
N ALA A 277 7.32 -3.33 -5.21
CA ALA A 277 5.87 -3.51 -5.17
C ALA A 277 5.43 -4.71 -6.03
N VAL A 278 6.01 -4.85 -7.23
CA VAL A 278 5.76 -6.01 -8.11
C VAL A 278 6.24 -7.32 -7.49
N LEU A 279 7.42 -7.33 -6.86
CA LEU A 279 7.92 -8.50 -6.13
C LEU A 279 7.00 -8.87 -4.97
N GLY A 280 6.51 -7.89 -4.22
CA GLY A 280 5.52 -8.12 -3.16
C GLY A 280 4.22 -8.74 -3.68
N SER A 281 3.70 -8.28 -4.82
CA SER A 281 2.55 -8.90 -5.48
C SER A 281 2.80 -10.37 -5.82
N LYS A 282 4.02 -10.70 -6.26
CA LYS A 282 4.39 -12.08 -6.61
C LYS A 282 4.40 -12.97 -5.36
N ASP A 283 4.95 -12.49 -4.25
CA ASP A 283 4.96 -13.24 -2.99
C ASP A 283 3.53 -13.55 -2.52
N VAL A 284 2.60 -12.60 -2.67
CA VAL A 284 1.16 -12.79 -2.36
C VAL A 284 0.54 -13.84 -3.28
N LEU A 285 0.79 -13.75 -4.59
CA LEU A 285 0.25 -14.71 -5.57
C LEU A 285 0.80 -16.13 -5.36
N GLU A 286 2.09 -16.26 -5.03
CA GLU A 286 2.71 -17.56 -4.73
C GLU A 286 2.16 -18.15 -3.43
N ALA A 287 1.94 -17.33 -2.40
CA ALA A 287 1.32 -17.75 -1.15
C ALA A 287 -0.14 -18.20 -1.33
N ALA A 288 -0.87 -17.57 -2.25
CA ALA A 288 -2.25 -17.93 -2.58
C ALA A 288 -2.37 -19.19 -3.48
N GLY A 289 -1.31 -19.54 -4.21
CA GLY A 289 -1.28 -20.64 -5.18
C GLY A 289 -1.80 -21.99 -4.64
N PRO A 290 -1.38 -22.46 -3.45
CA PRO A 290 -1.89 -23.71 -2.86
C PRO A 290 -3.40 -23.70 -2.58
N VAL A 291 -3.93 -22.56 -2.09
CA VAL A 291 -5.36 -22.40 -1.78
C VAL A 291 -6.20 -22.43 -3.05
N LEU A 292 -5.69 -21.83 -4.13
CA LEU A 292 -6.31 -21.87 -5.44
C LEU A 292 -6.29 -23.30 -6.02
N ARG A 293 -5.15 -24.01 -5.95
CA ARG A 293 -5.02 -25.39 -6.48
C ARG A 293 -5.87 -26.42 -5.74
N SER A 294 -6.05 -26.29 -4.42
CA SER A 294 -6.87 -27.23 -3.67
C SER A 294 -8.35 -27.20 -4.06
N LYS A 295 -8.81 -26.12 -4.70
CA LYS A 295 -10.21 -25.94 -5.10
C LYS A 295 -10.58 -26.53 -6.45
N ASP A 296 -9.58 -26.82 -7.29
CA ASP A 296 -9.81 -27.47 -8.58
C ASP A 296 -10.05 -28.98 -8.47
N ILE A 297 -9.98 -29.54 -7.25
CA ILE A 297 -10.31 -30.94 -6.98
C ILE A 297 -11.85 -31.05 -6.91
N PRO A 298 -12.51 -31.68 -7.89
CA PRO A 298 -13.97 -31.81 -7.88
C PRO A 298 -14.42 -32.58 -6.64
N GLU A 299 -15.26 -31.96 -5.81
CA GLU A 299 -15.76 -32.57 -4.58
C GLU A 299 -16.71 -33.74 -4.84
N ASP A 300 -17.38 -33.71 -5.99
CA ASP A 300 -18.36 -34.70 -6.40
C ASP A 300 -17.67 -35.85 -7.15
N GLY A 301 -17.32 -36.91 -6.42
CA GLY A 301 -17.01 -38.22 -6.99
C GLY A 301 -15.63 -38.80 -6.65
N ALA A 302 -14.72 -38.00 -6.10
CA ALA A 302 -13.42 -38.53 -5.64
C ALA A 302 -13.59 -39.26 -4.30
N THR A 303 -13.23 -40.54 -4.27
CA THR A 303 -13.19 -41.31 -3.02
C THR A 303 -12.20 -40.69 -2.02
N ALA A 304 -12.39 -40.89 -0.72
CA ALA A 304 -11.46 -40.37 0.30
C ALA A 304 -9.99 -40.77 0.02
N ALA A 305 -9.78 -41.96 -0.55
CA ALA A 305 -8.49 -42.45 -1.00
C ALA A 305 -7.92 -41.68 -2.21
N GLU A 306 -8.76 -41.25 -3.15
CA GLU A 306 -8.33 -40.36 -4.25
C GLU A 306 -7.98 -38.97 -3.73
N ARG A 307 -8.72 -38.43 -2.76
CA ARG A 307 -8.38 -37.15 -2.14
C ARG A 307 -7.03 -37.22 -1.43
N GLU A 308 -6.76 -38.27 -0.64
CA GLU A 308 -5.44 -38.47 -0.02
C GLU A 308 -4.32 -38.67 -1.04
N SER A 309 -4.60 -39.39 -2.14
CA SER A 309 -3.64 -39.60 -3.23
C SER A 309 -3.28 -38.29 -3.96
N ILE A 310 -4.28 -37.46 -4.26
CA ILE A 310 -4.08 -36.16 -4.93
C ILE A 310 -3.35 -35.18 -4.01
N LEU A 311 -3.76 -35.09 -2.73
CA LEU A 311 -3.07 -34.25 -1.74
C LEU A 311 -1.63 -34.72 -1.51
N GLY A 312 -1.41 -36.05 -1.48
CA GLY A 312 -0.08 -36.64 -1.37
C GLY A 312 0.82 -36.32 -2.57
N ARG A 313 0.27 -36.37 -3.80
CA ARG A 313 0.99 -35.97 -5.02
C ARG A 313 1.32 -34.47 -5.05
N ALA A 314 0.36 -33.61 -4.71
CA ALA A 314 0.58 -32.17 -4.67
C ALA A 314 1.64 -31.78 -3.63
N ALA A 315 1.63 -32.40 -2.45
CA ALA A 315 2.65 -32.20 -1.42
C ALA A 315 4.04 -32.73 -1.86
N ALA A 316 4.09 -33.84 -2.59
CA ALA A 316 5.33 -34.39 -3.13
C ALA A 316 5.92 -33.49 -4.23
N GLU A 317 5.08 -32.94 -5.11
CA GLU A 317 5.51 -31.98 -6.15
C GLU A 317 6.00 -30.65 -5.57
N ASP A 318 5.34 -30.11 -4.53
CA ASP A 318 5.83 -28.90 -3.84
C ASP A 318 7.18 -29.16 -3.16
N LYS A 319 7.35 -30.33 -2.55
CA LYS A 319 8.63 -30.73 -1.93
C LYS A 319 9.74 -30.92 -2.97
N ALA A 320 9.42 -31.50 -4.12
CA ALA A 320 10.35 -31.64 -5.24
C ALA A 320 10.76 -30.26 -5.80
N SER A 321 9.79 -29.37 -6.02
CA SER A 321 10.01 -28.01 -6.53
C SER A 321 10.91 -27.19 -5.61
N ARG A 322 10.71 -27.28 -4.28
CA ARG A 322 11.58 -26.63 -3.29
C ARG A 322 12.98 -27.23 -3.24
N SER A 323 13.12 -28.54 -3.41
CA SER A 323 14.45 -29.18 -3.45
C SER A 323 15.27 -28.77 -4.68
N VAL A 324 14.61 -28.58 -5.83
CA VAL A 324 15.25 -28.07 -7.06
C VAL A 324 15.67 -26.62 -6.90
N ALA A 325 14.83 -25.78 -6.28
CA ALA A 325 15.18 -24.39 -5.99
C ALA A 325 16.37 -24.26 -5.01
N GLN A 326 16.48 -25.15 -4.01
CA GLN A 326 17.59 -25.16 -3.07
C GLN A 326 18.89 -25.76 -3.66
N GLY A 327 18.80 -26.71 -4.60
CA GLY A 327 19.96 -27.31 -5.26
C GLY A 327 20.65 -26.38 -6.27
N SER A 328 19.92 -25.42 -6.86
CA SER A 328 20.44 -24.48 -7.86
C SER A 328 21.30 -23.35 -7.28
N GLY A 329 21.23 -23.11 -5.95
CA GLY A 329 21.94 -21.99 -5.30
C GLY A 329 23.35 -22.31 -4.76
N SER A 330 23.83 -23.55 -4.85
CA SER A 330 25.10 -23.98 -4.20
C SER A 330 26.24 -24.28 -5.19
N ALA A 331 25.98 -24.30 -6.49
CA ALA A 331 26.98 -24.62 -7.51
C ALA A 331 27.50 -23.36 -8.23
N GLY A 332 28.30 -22.56 -7.52
CA GLY A 332 29.15 -21.58 -8.20
C GLY A 332 29.39 -20.31 -7.40
N VAL A 333 30.47 -20.29 -6.61
CA VAL A 333 31.63 -19.39 -6.78
C VAL A 333 32.71 -19.93 -5.83
N ASN A 334 33.55 -20.81 -6.34
CA ASN A 334 34.86 -21.10 -5.78
C ASN A 334 35.86 -20.84 -6.92
N LEU A 335 36.07 -19.55 -7.21
CA LEU A 335 37.13 -19.10 -8.11
C LEU A 335 38.29 -18.60 -7.24
N GLN A 336 39.19 -19.53 -6.91
CA GLN A 336 40.57 -19.20 -6.60
C GLN A 336 41.29 -18.81 -7.90
N ARG A 337 41.69 -17.53 -8.00
CA ARG A 337 43.03 -17.09 -8.41
C ARG A 337 43.14 -15.58 -8.35
#